data_AF-A0A540WDG2-F1
#
_entry.id   AF-A0A540WDG2-F1
#
_cell.length_a   1.000
_cell.length_b   1.000
_cell.length_c   1.000
_cell.angle_alpha   90.00
_cell.angle_beta   90.00
_cell.angle_gamma   90.00
#
_symmetry.space_group_name_H-M   'P 1'
#
loop_
_entity.id
_entity.type
_entity.pdbx_description
1 polymer ?
#
loop_
_entity_poly.entity_id
_entity_poly.type
_entity_poly.pdbx_seq_one_letter_code
_entity_poly.pdbx_strand_id
1 'polypeptide(L)'
;MELFADRGFDRTTTREIGERAGVDPALIARYFGGKVQLYLAAVRAEQGDQPPADLLAEDRLHWLLTRFDRRGLSPSFSALMLPGDNSAVQRAARAHVQERLVDPLRERLATDGVERAELRAEVATAALAGVLMARSSGAFAELSGVGVAELEPLLRDVLESLRA
;
A
#
# COMPACT_ATOMS: atom_id res chain seq x y z
N MET A 1 -7.59 2.13 11.29
CA MET A 1 -7.24 1.52 9.99
C MET A 1 -8.30 0.56 9.50
N GLU A 2 -8.73 -0.40 10.33
CA GLU A 2 -9.78 -1.37 9.97
C GLU A 2 -11.06 -0.76 9.38
N LEU A 3 -11.68 0.23 10.06
CA LEU A 3 -12.89 0.89 9.54
C LEU A 3 -12.67 1.59 8.18
N PHE A 4 -11.50 2.20 7.98
CA PHE A 4 -11.15 2.84 6.72
C PHE A 4 -10.96 1.83 5.59
N ALA A 5 -10.44 0.63 5.88
CA ALA A 5 -10.30 -0.45 4.90
C ALA A 5 -11.67 -1.04 4.50
N ASP A 6 -12.54 -1.28 5.49
CA ASP A 6 -13.85 -1.91 5.30
C ASP A 6 -14.84 -1.00 4.57
N ARG A 7 -14.98 0.25 5.04
CA ARG A 7 -16.01 1.17 4.55
C ARG A 7 -15.46 2.21 3.59
N GLY A 8 -14.15 2.38 3.51
CA GLY A 8 -13.54 3.52 2.83
C GLY A 8 -13.58 4.79 3.68
N PHE A 9 -12.75 5.77 3.30
CA PHE A 9 -12.58 7.00 4.08
C PHE A 9 -13.87 7.81 4.20
N ASP A 10 -14.60 8.04 3.10
CA ASP A 10 -15.76 8.94 3.09
C ASP A 10 -16.93 8.40 3.91
N ARG A 11 -17.19 7.09 3.83
CA ARG A 11 -18.27 6.42 4.57
C ARG A 11 -17.95 6.17 6.05
N THR A 12 -16.69 6.35 6.46
CA THR A 12 -16.29 6.22 7.87
C THR A 12 -16.43 7.57 8.59
N THR A 13 -17.13 7.62 9.72
CA THR A 13 -17.29 8.82 10.54
C THR A 13 -16.36 8.80 11.76
N THR A 14 -16.02 9.97 12.31
CA THR A 14 -15.24 10.04 13.57
C THR A 14 -16.00 9.44 14.75
N ARG A 15 -17.35 9.43 14.69
CA ARG A 15 -18.18 8.79 15.71
C ARG A 15 -17.97 7.29 15.74
N GLU A 16 -18.09 6.62 14.59
CA GLU A 16 -17.86 5.18 14.48
C GLU A 16 -16.43 4.80 14.87
N ILE A 17 -15.44 5.65 14.53
CA ILE A 17 -14.06 5.44 14.95
C ILE A 17 -13.93 5.51 16.47
N GLY A 18 -14.53 6.51 17.12
CA GLY A 18 -14.53 6.65 18.57
C GLY A 18 -15.19 5.45 19.26
N GLU A 19 -16.39 5.08 18.80
CA GLU A 19 -17.12 3.91 19.28
C GLU A 19 -16.28 2.63 19.17
N ARG A 20 -15.63 2.40 18.02
CA ARG A 20 -14.79 1.22 17.81
C ARG A 20 -13.50 1.23 18.63
N ALA A 21 -12.91 2.41 18.84
CA ALA A 21 -11.70 2.57 19.64
C ALA A 21 -11.98 2.69 21.15
N GLY A 22 -13.25 2.73 21.57
CA GLY A 22 -13.63 2.91 22.98
C GLY A 22 -13.30 4.31 23.52
N VAL A 23 -13.28 5.33 22.67
CA VAL A 23 -12.93 6.72 23.02
C VAL A 23 -13.98 7.71 22.54
N ASP A 24 -14.08 8.85 23.22
CA ASP A 24 -14.96 9.94 22.78
C ASP A 24 -14.49 10.50 21.41
N PRO A 25 -15.37 10.59 20.40
CA PRO A 25 -15.06 11.15 19.09
C PRO A 25 -14.45 12.57 19.13
N ALA A 26 -14.75 13.36 20.16
CA ALA A 26 -14.17 14.69 20.37
C ALA A 26 -12.65 14.64 20.56
N LEU A 27 -12.11 13.53 21.09
CA LEU A 27 -10.68 13.34 21.25
C LEU A 27 -9.97 13.23 19.89
N ILE A 28 -10.64 12.73 18.85
CA ILE A 28 -10.05 12.65 17.50
C ILE A 28 -9.78 14.06 16.97
N ALA A 29 -10.74 14.98 17.12
CA ALA A 29 -10.55 16.37 16.74
C ALA A 29 -9.44 17.04 17.57
N ARG A 30 -9.39 16.76 18.88
CA ARG A 30 -8.40 17.34 19.79
C ARG A 30 -6.97 16.86 19.53
N TYR A 31 -6.75 15.56 19.34
CA TYR A 31 -5.39 14.98 19.23
C TYR A 31 -4.87 14.95 17.80
N PHE A 32 -5.76 14.79 16.82
CA PHE A 32 -5.35 14.65 15.43
C PHE A 32 -5.76 15.86 14.59
N GLY A 33 -6.73 16.68 15.01
CA GLY A 33 -7.26 17.75 14.16
C GLY A 33 -8.30 17.26 13.14
N GLY A 34 -8.77 16.01 13.26
CA GLY A 34 -9.87 15.46 12.49
C GLY A 34 -9.57 14.15 11.75
N LYS A 35 -10.56 13.65 11.00
CA LYS A 35 -10.54 12.33 10.33
C LYS A 35 -9.36 12.15 9.37
N VAL A 36 -9.05 13.19 8.58
CA VAL A 36 -7.93 13.17 7.63
C VAL A 36 -6.62 12.95 8.36
N GLN A 37 -6.32 13.78 9.36
CA GLN A 37 -5.06 13.72 10.09
C GLN A 37 -4.93 12.44 10.93
N LEU A 38 -6.04 11.95 11.48
CA LEU A 38 -6.06 10.63 12.13
C LEU A 38 -5.68 9.53 11.13
N TYR A 39 -6.23 9.57 9.91
CA TYR A 39 -5.86 8.63 8.86
C TYR A 39 -4.36 8.72 8.54
N LEU A 40 -3.80 9.93 8.40
CA LEU A 40 -2.38 10.14 8.16
C LEU A 40 -1.50 9.57 9.28
N ALA A 41 -1.88 9.84 10.53
CA ALA A 41 -1.17 9.33 11.70
C ALA A 41 -1.24 7.80 11.77
N ALA A 42 -2.38 7.21 11.43
CA ALA A 42 -2.57 5.77 11.43
C ALA A 42 -1.78 5.08 10.30
N VAL A 43 -1.68 5.70 9.12
CA VAL A 43 -0.78 5.25 8.03
C VAL A 43 0.67 5.25 8.51
N ARG A 44 1.12 6.33 9.17
CA ARG A 44 2.48 6.40 9.73
C ARG A 44 2.74 5.35 10.81
N ALA A 45 1.77 5.15 11.72
CA ALA A 45 1.89 4.16 12.78
C ALA A 45 1.99 2.72 12.25
N GLU A 46 1.36 2.39 11.11
CA GLU A 46 1.53 1.08 10.47
C GLU A 46 2.93 0.85 9.89
N GLN A 47 3.73 1.91 9.66
CA GLN A 47 5.04 1.83 9.01
C GLN A 47 6.14 1.32 9.95
N GLY A 48 6.09 1.69 11.23
CA GLY A 48 7.27 1.62 12.11
C GLY A 48 8.41 2.52 11.62
N ASP A 49 9.53 2.57 12.36
CA ASP A 49 10.64 3.49 12.07
C ASP A 49 11.72 2.91 11.14
N GLN A 50 11.55 1.66 10.66
CA GLN A 50 12.58 1.03 9.83
C GLN A 50 12.46 1.43 8.35
N PRO A 51 13.60 1.70 7.69
CA PRO A 51 13.60 2.04 6.28
C PRO A 51 13.01 0.89 5.45
N PRO A 52 12.27 1.21 4.37
CA PRO A 52 11.79 0.23 3.42
C PRO A 52 12.91 -0.67 2.88
N ALA A 53 12.69 -1.98 2.82
CA ALA A 53 13.36 -2.79 1.80
C ALA A 53 12.69 -2.54 0.43
N ASP A 54 13.49 -2.52 -0.63
CA ASP A 54 13.01 -2.40 -2.01
C ASP A 54 12.28 -3.68 -2.47
N LEU A 55 11.49 -3.57 -3.54
CA LEU A 55 10.66 -4.67 -4.02
C LEU A 55 11.44 -5.91 -4.44
N LEU A 56 12.71 -5.79 -4.80
CA LEU A 56 13.56 -6.90 -5.22
C LEU A 56 14.35 -7.52 -4.06
N ALA A 57 14.22 -7.02 -2.84
CA ALA A 57 14.83 -7.66 -1.67
C ALA A 57 14.25 -9.07 -1.44
N GLU A 58 15.08 -9.96 -0.88
CA GLU A 58 14.84 -11.42 -0.79
C GLU A 58 13.46 -11.75 -0.20
N ASP A 59 13.07 -11.13 0.92
CA ASP A 59 11.80 -11.43 1.59
C ASP A 59 10.69 -10.39 1.36
N ARG A 60 10.95 -9.33 0.57
CA ARG A 60 10.03 -8.19 0.50
C ARG A 60 8.72 -8.56 -0.19
N LEU A 61 8.80 -9.25 -1.32
CA LEU A 61 7.62 -9.72 -2.05
C LEU A 61 6.83 -10.73 -1.23
N HIS A 62 7.51 -11.72 -0.67
CA HIS A 62 6.90 -12.70 0.23
C HIS A 62 6.12 -12.02 1.37
N TRP A 63 6.75 -11.06 2.05
CA TRP A 63 6.13 -10.31 3.13
C TRP A 63 4.92 -9.50 2.67
N LEU A 64 5.02 -8.81 1.52
CA LEU A 64 3.91 -8.02 0.97
C LEU A 64 2.72 -8.91 0.58
N LEU A 65 2.97 -10.02 -0.11
CA LEU A 65 1.95 -10.99 -0.52
C LEU A 65 1.30 -11.67 0.69
N THR A 66 2.09 -12.12 1.66
CA THR A 66 1.57 -12.76 2.88
C THR A 66 0.81 -11.75 3.76
N ARG A 67 1.29 -10.51 3.87
CA ARG A 67 0.57 -9.44 4.56
C ARG A 67 -0.78 -9.21 3.88
N PHE A 68 -0.79 -9.15 2.55
CA PHE A 68 -2.00 -8.96 1.76
C PHE A 68 -2.99 -10.10 1.94
N ASP A 69 -2.57 -11.36 1.84
CA ASP A 69 -3.47 -12.52 2.04
C ASP A 69 -4.05 -12.54 3.48
N ARG A 70 -3.30 -12.06 4.49
CA ARG A 70 -3.76 -12.01 5.89
C ARG A 70 -4.64 -10.80 6.23
N ARG A 71 -4.39 -9.64 5.63
CA ARG A 71 -4.99 -8.35 6.05
C ARG A 71 -5.73 -7.61 4.93
N GLY A 72 -5.69 -8.12 3.70
CA GLY A 72 -6.14 -7.42 2.50
C GLY A 72 -5.23 -6.26 2.10
N LEU A 73 -5.74 -5.43 1.19
CA LEU A 73 -5.08 -4.18 0.79
C LEU A 73 -4.83 -3.29 2.02
N SER A 74 -3.63 -2.71 2.12
CA SER A 74 -3.40 -1.70 3.16
C SER A 74 -4.31 -0.50 2.91
N PRO A 75 -4.77 0.22 3.95
CA PRO A 75 -5.64 1.38 3.74
C PRO A 75 -5.01 2.43 2.82
N SER A 76 -3.69 2.64 2.89
CA SER A 76 -2.95 3.50 1.96
C SER A 76 -3.13 3.09 0.51
N PHE A 77 -3.06 1.79 0.23
CA PHE A 77 -3.25 1.24 -1.11
C PHE A 77 -4.71 1.36 -1.56
N SER A 78 -5.65 1.06 -0.67
CA SER A 78 -7.09 1.22 -0.94
C SER A 78 -7.47 2.67 -1.21
N ALA A 79 -6.83 3.64 -0.53
CA ALA A 79 -7.07 5.06 -0.72
C ALA A 79 -6.62 5.57 -2.10
N LEU A 80 -5.61 4.95 -2.72
CA LEU A 80 -5.23 5.25 -4.11
C LEU A 80 -6.30 4.84 -5.13
N MET A 81 -7.12 3.85 -4.79
CA MET A 81 -8.14 3.29 -5.68
C MET A 81 -9.49 4.00 -5.58
N LEU A 82 -9.62 4.98 -4.66
CA LEU A 82 -10.89 5.69 -4.45
C LEU A 82 -11.08 6.76 -5.55
N PRO A 83 -12.24 6.83 -6.23
CA PRO A 83 -12.52 7.84 -7.24
C PRO A 83 -12.42 9.27 -6.68
N GLY A 84 -11.85 10.18 -7.48
CA GLY A 84 -11.63 11.59 -7.11
C GLY A 84 -10.14 11.93 -7.19
N ASP A 85 -9.78 13.17 -7.47
CA ASP A 85 -8.38 13.52 -7.77
C ASP A 85 -8.00 14.84 -7.08
N ASN A 86 -7.96 14.85 -5.73
CA ASN A 86 -7.21 15.84 -4.91
C ASN A 86 -7.47 15.83 -3.39
N SER A 87 -8.01 14.76 -2.78
CA SER A 87 -8.16 14.78 -1.32
C SER A 87 -6.78 14.74 -0.63
N ALA A 88 -6.66 15.37 0.55
CA ALA A 88 -5.43 15.29 1.35
C ALA A 88 -5.06 13.83 1.72
N VAL A 89 -6.07 12.96 1.79
CA VAL A 89 -5.92 11.51 2.00
C VAL A 89 -5.23 10.86 0.81
N GLN A 90 -5.66 11.15 -0.42
CA GLN A 90 -5.02 10.61 -1.62
C GLN A 90 -3.60 11.13 -1.79
N ARG A 91 -3.34 12.42 -1.55
CA ARG A 91 -1.97 12.96 -1.59
C ARG A 91 -1.05 12.20 -0.64
N ALA A 92 -1.51 11.92 0.57
CA ALA A 92 -0.72 11.15 1.51
C ALA A 92 -0.60 9.67 1.17
N ALA A 93 -1.65 9.07 0.58
CA ALA A 93 -1.58 7.71 0.06
C ALA A 93 -0.54 7.60 -1.08
N ARG A 94 -0.50 8.58 -1.98
CA ARG A 94 0.51 8.68 -3.06
C ARG A 94 1.90 8.87 -2.49
N ALA A 95 2.08 9.82 -1.58
CA ALA A 95 3.37 10.03 -0.91
C ALA A 95 3.84 8.77 -0.17
N HIS A 96 2.91 8.04 0.46
CA HIS A 96 3.22 6.79 1.14
C HIS A 96 3.68 5.69 0.18
N VAL A 97 3.00 5.51 -0.96
CA VAL A 97 3.42 4.51 -1.96
C VAL A 97 4.74 4.91 -2.61
N GLN A 98 4.93 6.19 -2.89
CA GLN A 98 6.20 6.73 -3.38
C GLN A 98 7.35 6.37 -2.43
N GLU A 99 7.26 6.82 -1.18
CA GLU A 99 8.31 6.63 -0.17
C GLU A 99 8.57 5.15 0.14
N ARG A 100 7.52 4.30 0.16
CA ARG A 100 7.64 2.92 0.66
C ARG A 100 7.91 1.88 -0.41
N LEU A 101 7.56 2.12 -1.66
CA LEU A 101 7.63 1.14 -2.75
C LEU A 101 8.43 1.66 -3.94
N VAL A 102 8.25 2.92 -4.33
CA VAL A 102 8.91 3.50 -5.50
C VAL A 102 10.34 3.93 -5.18
N ASP A 103 10.53 4.81 -4.19
CA ASP A 103 11.83 5.40 -3.86
C ASP A 103 12.93 4.36 -3.54
N PRO A 104 12.67 3.30 -2.74
CA PRO A 104 13.71 2.31 -2.43
C PRO A 104 14.17 1.53 -3.66
N LEU A 105 13.22 1.19 -4.55
CA LEU A 105 13.53 0.50 -5.79
C LEU A 105 14.24 1.44 -6.76
N ARG A 106 13.77 2.69 -6.89
CA ARG A 106 14.42 3.74 -7.67
C ARG A 106 15.87 3.94 -7.25
N GLU A 107 16.16 4.01 -5.95
CA GLU A 107 17.52 4.18 -5.42
C GLU A 107 18.43 3.00 -5.77
N ARG A 108 17.91 1.78 -5.65
CA ARG A 108 18.62 0.57 -6.08
C ARG A 108 18.90 0.59 -7.58
N LEU A 109 17.89 0.84 -8.40
CA LEU A 109 18.02 0.90 -9.87
C LEU A 109 19.00 2.00 -10.32
N ALA A 110 18.97 3.16 -9.66
CA ALA A 110 19.90 4.25 -9.93
C ALA A 110 21.34 3.87 -9.57
N THR A 111 21.54 3.18 -8.44
CA THR A 111 22.84 2.65 -8.01
C THR A 111 23.39 1.63 -9.01
N ASP A 112 22.52 0.80 -9.56
CA ASP A 112 22.85 -0.20 -10.59
C ASP A 112 23.09 0.42 -11.99
N GLY A 113 22.92 1.74 -12.15
CA GLY A 113 23.12 2.43 -13.43
C GLY A 113 21.99 2.22 -14.45
N VAL A 114 20.81 1.79 -14.00
CA VAL A 114 19.66 1.52 -14.87
C VAL A 114 19.03 2.84 -15.35
N GLU A 115 18.84 2.97 -16.67
CA GLU A 115 18.17 4.14 -17.23
C GLU A 115 16.70 4.23 -16.81
N ARG A 116 16.20 5.47 -16.62
CA ARG A 116 14.80 5.75 -16.24
C ARG A 116 14.37 5.00 -14.97
N ALA A 117 15.26 4.95 -13.97
CA ALA A 117 15.05 4.28 -12.69
C ALA A 117 13.70 4.62 -12.02
N GLU A 118 13.29 5.90 -12.04
CA GLU A 118 11.98 6.35 -11.52
C GLU A 118 10.83 5.61 -12.21
N LEU A 119 10.72 5.74 -13.54
CA LEU A 119 9.64 5.15 -14.33
C LEU A 119 9.60 3.63 -14.19
N ARG A 120 10.78 2.97 -14.15
CA ARG A 120 10.86 1.52 -13.93
C ARG A 120 10.38 1.13 -12.54
N ALA A 121 10.68 1.91 -11.50
CA ALA A 121 10.18 1.67 -10.14
C ALA A 121 8.67 1.92 -10.02
N GLU A 122 8.13 2.93 -10.70
CA GLU A 122 6.69 3.18 -10.80
C GLU A 122 5.98 2.01 -11.51
N VAL A 123 6.51 1.54 -12.64
CA VAL A 123 5.96 0.39 -13.39
C VAL A 123 6.00 -0.89 -12.56
N ALA A 124 7.10 -1.15 -11.85
CA ALA A 124 7.22 -2.27 -10.92
C ALA A 124 6.15 -2.22 -9.82
N THR A 125 5.95 -1.04 -9.23
CA THR A 125 4.94 -0.81 -8.20
C THR A 125 3.53 -0.98 -8.76
N ALA A 126 3.27 -0.50 -9.98
CA ALA A 126 2.00 -0.68 -10.68
C ALA A 126 1.70 -2.14 -11.05
N ALA A 127 2.72 -2.90 -11.46
CA ALA A 127 2.59 -4.33 -11.74
C ALA A 127 2.21 -5.11 -10.46
N LEU A 128 2.92 -4.86 -9.35
CA LEU A 128 2.56 -5.40 -8.04
C LEU A 128 1.12 -5.02 -7.65
N ALA A 129 0.74 -3.75 -7.78
CA ALA A 129 -0.60 -3.26 -7.49
C ALA A 129 -1.67 -4.03 -8.29
N GLY A 130 -1.43 -4.19 -9.59
CA GLY A 130 -2.31 -4.92 -10.51
C GLY A 130 -2.49 -6.37 -10.11
N VAL A 131 -1.40 -7.06 -9.77
CA VAL A 131 -1.43 -8.46 -9.30
C VAL A 131 -2.24 -8.60 -8.01
N LEU A 132 -2.01 -7.71 -7.04
CA LEU A 132 -2.76 -7.74 -5.78
C LEU A 132 -4.26 -7.49 -6.00
N MET A 133 -4.63 -6.54 -6.86
CA MET A 133 -6.04 -6.27 -7.18
C MET A 133 -6.70 -7.41 -7.97
N ALA A 134 -6.00 -7.94 -8.96
CA ALA A 134 -6.45 -9.06 -9.77
C ALA A 134 -6.70 -10.30 -8.88
N ARG A 135 -5.83 -10.52 -7.90
CA ARG A 135 -5.95 -11.59 -6.90
C ARG A 135 -7.19 -11.44 -6.00
N SER A 136 -7.47 -10.24 -5.47
CA SER A 136 -8.62 -10.04 -4.56
C SER A 136 -9.97 -9.88 -5.26
N SER A 137 -9.99 -9.39 -6.50
CA SER A 137 -11.24 -9.15 -7.24
C SER A 137 -11.91 -10.42 -7.77
N GLY A 138 -11.18 -11.55 -7.81
CA GLY A 138 -11.68 -12.76 -8.46
C GLY A 138 -11.72 -12.66 -10.00
N ALA A 139 -11.13 -11.62 -10.59
CA ALA A 139 -11.12 -11.41 -12.03
C ALA A 139 -10.36 -12.51 -12.79
N PHE A 140 -9.41 -13.18 -12.12
CA PHE A 140 -8.60 -14.24 -12.69
C PHE A 140 -8.58 -15.45 -11.75
N ALA A 141 -9.26 -16.53 -12.14
CA ALA A 141 -9.46 -17.71 -11.28
C ALA A 141 -8.14 -18.31 -10.76
N GLU A 142 -7.16 -18.52 -11.65
CA GLU A 142 -5.84 -19.06 -11.29
C GLU A 142 -5.09 -18.15 -10.32
N LEU A 143 -5.05 -16.84 -10.61
CA LEU A 143 -4.33 -15.87 -9.78
C LEU A 143 -4.96 -15.70 -8.40
N SER A 144 -6.29 -15.83 -8.29
CA SER A 144 -6.99 -15.82 -7.01
C SER A 144 -6.79 -17.10 -6.20
N GLY A 145 -6.55 -18.24 -6.85
CA GLY A 145 -6.40 -19.54 -6.21
C GLY A 145 -4.95 -19.94 -5.86
N VAL A 146 -3.96 -19.42 -6.58
CA VAL A 146 -2.54 -19.80 -6.42
C VAL A 146 -1.97 -19.38 -5.06
N GLY A 147 -1.07 -20.17 -4.47
CA GLY A 147 -0.39 -19.82 -3.22
C GLY A 147 0.68 -18.74 -3.40
N VAL A 148 1.06 -18.06 -2.31
CA VAL A 148 2.16 -17.06 -2.31
C VAL A 148 3.46 -17.66 -2.83
N ALA A 149 3.80 -18.89 -2.43
CA ALA A 149 5.04 -19.56 -2.83
C ALA A 149 5.15 -19.83 -4.34
N GLU A 150 4.02 -19.98 -5.04
CA GLU A 150 3.97 -20.20 -6.49
C GLU A 150 3.90 -18.86 -7.26
N LEU A 151 3.23 -17.85 -6.70
CA LEU A 151 3.10 -16.53 -7.31
C LEU A 151 4.39 -15.69 -7.20
N GLU A 152 5.07 -15.78 -6.06
CA GLU A 152 6.27 -14.99 -5.77
C GLU A 152 7.36 -15.09 -6.85
N PRO A 153 7.81 -16.28 -7.30
CA PRO A 153 8.85 -16.38 -8.32
C PRO A 153 8.42 -15.76 -9.65
N LEU A 154 7.16 -15.96 -10.09
CA LEU A 154 6.64 -15.36 -11.32
C LEU A 154 6.63 -13.83 -11.26
N LEU A 155 6.21 -13.28 -10.12
CA LEU A 155 6.22 -11.83 -9.92
C LEU A 155 7.66 -11.29 -9.86
N ARG A 156 8.57 -12.01 -9.19
CA ARG A 156 9.98 -11.64 -9.12
C ARG A 156 10.60 -11.57 -10.53
N ASP A 157 10.37 -12.56 -11.37
CA ASP A 157 10.87 -12.58 -12.76
C ASP A 157 10.37 -11.35 -13.55
N VAL A 158 9.10 -10.99 -13.41
CA VAL A 158 8.54 -9.79 -14.06
C VAL A 158 9.23 -8.53 -13.55
N LEU A 159 9.42 -8.39 -12.23
CA LEU A 159 10.08 -7.22 -11.66
C LEU A 159 11.57 -7.14 -12.03
N GLU A 160 12.26 -8.27 -12.10
CA GLU A 160 13.66 -8.32 -12.52
C GLU A 160 13.84 -7.99 -14.00
N SER A 161 12.87 -8.34 -14.84
CA SER A 161 12.87 -7.95 -16.26
C SER A 161 12.89 -6.43 -16.46
N LEU A 162 12.40 -5.66 -15.48
CA LEU A 162 12.44 -4.20 -15.50
C LEU A 162 13.84 -3.63 -15.19
N ARG A 163 14.86 -4.46 -14.99
CA ARG A 163 16.27 -4.02 -14.90
C ARG A 163 17.02 -4.08 -16.23
N ALA A 164 16.52 -4.89 -17.18
CA ALA A 164 17.10 -5.05 -18.51
C ALA A 164 16.80 -3.85 -19.41
#